data_AF-U1WRR1-F1
#
_entry.id   AF-U1WRR1-F1
#
_cell.length_a   1.000
_cell.length_b   1.000
_cell.length_c   1.000
_cell.angle_alpha   90.00
_cell.angle_beta   90.00
_cell.angle_gamma   90.00
#
_symmetry.space_group_name_H-M   'P 1'
#
loop_
_entity.id
_entity.type
_entity.pdbx_description
1 polymer ?
#
loop_
_entity_poly.entity_id
_entity_poly.type
_entity_poly.pdbx_seq_one_letter_code
_entity_poly.pdbx_strand_id
1 'polypeptide(L)'
;MKTFLVVSQIIYLICMIPWLFVWGISFMAFDAGISGEAIVLVSIISMYPLVAIACSIIAWILHRRRTRTAVIINLIPMVWVLGIGIPLLVITLR
;
A
#
# COMPACT_ATOMS: atom_id res chain seq x y z
N MET A 1 -17.35 9.63 -8.57
CA MET A 1 -16.92 9.03 -7.28
C MET A 1 -16.79 7.51 -7.33
N LYS A 2 -17.83 6.75 -7.71
CA LYS A 2 -17.73 5.28 -7.75
C LYS A 2 -16.60 4.78 -8.67
N THR A 3 -16.53 5.32 -9.89
CA THR A 3 -15.46 5.00 -10.85
C THR A 3 -14.06 5.26 -10.29
N PHE A 4 -13.88 6.38 -9.57
CA PHE A 4 -12.60 6.70 -8.93
C PHE A 4 -12.19 5.64 -7.90
N LEU A 5 -13.11 5.24 -7.01
CA LEU A 5 -12.84 4.19 -6.01
C LEU A 5 -12.47 2.86 -6.66
N VAL A 6 -13.23 2.44 -7.69
CA VAL A 6 -12.97 1.20 -8.43
C VAL A 6 -11.60 1.25 -9.10
N VAL A 7 -11.28 2.33 -9.83
CA VAL A 7 -10.00 2.48 -10.52
C VAL A 7 -8.84 2.45 -9.53
N SER A 8 -8.94 3.17 -8.40
CA SER A 8 -7.88 3.13 -7.38
C SER A 8 -7.71 1.74 -6.75
N GLN A 9 -8.80 0.99 -6.55
CA GLN A 9 -8.74 -0.36 -5.98
C GLN A 9 -8.11 -1.36 -6.95
N ILE A 10 -8.39 -1.21 -8.25
CA ILE A 10 -7.70 -1.98 -9.30
C ILE A 10 -6.19 -1.67 -9.28
N ILE A 11 -5.80 -0.40 -9.16
CA ILE A 11 -4.39 -0.02 -9.02
C ILE A 11 -3.77 -0.68 -7.79
N TYR A 12 -4.46 -0.67 -6.64
CA TYR A 12 -3.95 -1.31 -5.41
C TYR A 12 -3.74 -2.82 -5.57
N LEU A 13 -4.66 -3.50 -6.26
CA LEU A 13 -4.54 -4.92 -6.57
C LEU A 13 -3.37 -5.20 -7.51
N ILE A 14 -3.19 -4.39 -8.56
CA ILE A 14 -2.06 -4.54 -9.48
C ILE A 14 -0.73 -4.31 -8.73
N CYS A 15 -0.66 -3.26 -7.92
CA CYS A 15 0.51 -2.96 -7.10
C CYS A 15 0.78 -4.01 -6.01
N MET A 16 -0.20 -4.86 -5.67
CA MET A 16 -0.01 -5.96 -4.73
C MET A 16 0.99 -6.99 -5.25
N ILE A 17 1.07 -7.20 -6.58
CA ILE A 17 2.00 -8.18 -7.18
C ILE A 17 3.46 -7.80 -6.91
N PRO A 18 3.97 -6.62 -7.31
CA PRO A 18 5.33 -6.22 -6.96
C PRO A 18 5.51 -6.01 -5.45
N TRP A 19 4.44 -5.66 -4.72
CA TRP A 19 4.51 -5.54 -3.26
C TRP A 19 4.84 -6.85 -2.56
N LEU A 20 4.27 -7.97 -3.01
CA LEU A 20 4.56 -9.29 -2.46
C LEU A 20 6.05 -9.65 -2.56
N PHE A 21 6.71 -9.21 -3.63
CA PHE A 21 8.15 -9.38 -3.79
C PHE A 21 8.94 -8.57 -2.75
N VAL A 22 8.59 -7.29 -2.55
CA VAL A 22 9.21 -6.45 -1.51
C VAL A 22 8.98 -7.04 -0.12
N TRP A 23 7.77 -7.53 0.14
CA TRP A 23 7.42 -8.20 1.38
C TRP A 23 8.27 -9.46 1.59
N GLY A 24 8.44 -10.30 0.57
CA GLY A 24 9.31 -11.48 0.65
C GLY A 24 10.77 -11.14 0.97
N ILE A 25 11.34 -10.14 0.28
CA ILE A 25 12.72 -9.70 0.52
C ILE A 25 12.89 -9.08 1.90
N SER A 26 11.84 -8.44 2.46
CA SER A 26 11.94 -7.80 3.77
C SER A 26 12.35 -8.75 4.90
N PHE A 27 12.05 -10.06 4.78
CA PHE A 27 12.47 -11.06 5.75
C PHE A 27 13.99 -11.27 5.80
N MET A 28 14.73 -10.93 4.74
CA MET A 28 16.20 -10.97 4.75
C MET A 28 16.80 -10.00 5.78
N ALA A 29 16.03 -9.01 6.25
CA ALA A 29 16.45 -8.17 7.37
C ALA A 29 16.71 -8.96 8.66
N PHE A 30 16.17 -10.18 8.77
CA PHE A 30 16.42 -11.09 9.89
C PHE A 30 17.67 -11.98 9.73
N ASP A 31 18.35 -11.95 8.57
CA ASP A 31 19.55 -12.78 8.34
C ASP A 31 20.68 -12.42 9.31
N ALA A 32 20.75 -11.15 9.73
CA ALA A 32 21.70 -10.66 10.75
C ALA A 32 21.19 -10.88 12.20
N GLY A 33 20.05 -11.55 12.39
CA GLY A 33 19.38 -11.77 13.67
C GLY A 33 18.08 -10.95 13.83
N ILE A 34 17.35 -11.21 14.93
CA ILE A 34 16.11 -10.49 15.25
C ILE A 34 16.46 -9.19 15.99
N SER A 35 16.24 -8.06 15.32
CA SER A 35 16.39 -6.72 15.89
C SER A 35 15.05 -5.97 15.88
N GLY A 36 14.91 -4.95 16.74
CA GLY A 36 13.72 -4.09 16.73
C GLY A 36 13.50 -3.40 15.38
N GLU A 37 14.58 -3.02 14.70
CA GLU A 37 14.52 -2.39 13.37
C GLU A 37 13.99 -3.34 12.29
N ALA A 38 14.46 -4.59 12.29
CA ALA A 38 13.99 -5.61 11.34
C ALA A 38 12.50 -5.92 11.56
N ILE A 39 12.05 -6.03 12.82
CA ILE A 39 10.63 -6.21 13.16
C ILE A 39 9.80 -5.04 12.64
N VAL A 40 10.23 -3.80 12.88
CA VAL A 40 9.51 -2.60 12.43
C VAL A 40 9.43 -2.56 10.90
N LEU A 41 10.53 -2.83 10.20
CA LEU A 41 10.57 -2.86 8.74
C LEU A 41 9.56 -3.85 8.16
N VAL A 42 9.64 -5.11 8.59
CA VAL A 42 8.77 -6.19 8.09
C VAL A 42 7.31 -5.90 8.45
N SER A 43 7.05 -5.35 9.64
CA SER A 43 5.70 -4.96 10.06
C SER A 43 5.09 -3.89 9.17
N ILE A 44 5.83 -2.81 8.90
CA ILE A 44 5.38 -1.70 8.02
C ILE A 44 5.10 -2.22 6.60
N ILE A 45 5.95 -3.10 6.08
CA ILE A 45 5.77 -3.67 4.75
C ILE A 45 4.56 -4.61 4.71
N SER A 46 4.35 -5.38 5.77
CA SER A 46 3.20 -6.29 5.92
C SER A 46 1.86 -5.56 6.01
N MET A 47 1.84 -4.29 6.44
CA MET A 47 0.61 -3.53 6.63
C MET A 47 -0.09 -3.13 5.32
N TYR A 48 0.62 -3.02 4.19
CA TYR A 48 0.04 -2.55 2.93
C TYR A 48 -1.29 -3.24 2.54
N PRO A 49 -1.36 -4.59 2.40
CA PRO A 49 -2.61 -5.24 2.00
C PRO A 49 -3.74 -5.01 3.00
N LEU A 50 -3.44 -5.01 4.30
CA LEU A 50 -4.42 -4.77 5.36
C LEU A 50 -4.99 -3.34 5.27
N VAL A 51 -4.12 -2.35 5.11
CA VAL A 51 -4.49 -0.94 4.97
C VAL A 51 -5.27 -0.71 3.67
N ALA A 52 -4.86 -1.32 2.57
CA ALA A 52 -5.54 -1.22 1.28
C ALA A 52 -6.98 -1.73 1.34
N ILE A 53 -7.19 -2.91 1.96
CA ILE A 53 -8.52 -3.50 2.13
C ILE A 53 -9.38 -2.64 3.07
N ALA A 54 -8.85 -2.30 4.25
CA ALA A 54 -9.58 -1.51 5.24
C ALA A 54 -10.02 -0.14 4.68
N CYS A 55 -9.10 0.59 4.04
CA CYS A 55 -9.40 1.88 3.44
C CYS A 55 -10.43 1.76 2.32
N SER A 56 -10.37 0.70 1.51
CA SER A 56 -11.34 0.44 0.45
C SER A 56 -12.75 0.24 1.00
N ILE A 57 -12.89 -0.59 2.04
CA ILE A 57 -14.18 -0.85 2.70
C ILE A 57 -14.74 0.45 3.29
N ILE A 58 -13.92 1.18 4.06
CA ILE A 58 -14.33 2.42 4.72
C ILE A 58 -14.73 3.48 3.68
N ALA A 59 -13.98 3.63 2.59
CA ALA A 59 -14.32 4.55 1.51
C ALA A 59 -15.68 4.22 0.87
N TRP A 60 -15.97 2.94 0.64
CA TRP A 60 -17.28 2.50 0.14
C TRP A 60 -18.41 2.69 1.14
N ILE A 61 -18.16 2.70 2.44
CA ILE A 61 -19.20 3.05 3.42
C ILE A 61 -19.50 4.56 3.37
N LEU A 62 -18.45 5.39 3.27
CA LEU A 62 -18.58 6.85 3.37
C LEU A 62 -18.97 7.56 2.05
N HIS A 63 -18.84 6.90 0.89
CA HIS A 63 -18.93 7.55 -0.43
C HIS A 63 -20.23 8.33 -0.70
N ARG A 64 -21.35 7.98 -0.06
CA ARG A 64 -22.65 8.66 -0.26
C ARG A 64 -22.85 9.88 0.63
N ARG A 65 -22.32 9.87 1.86
CA ARG A 65 -22.57 10.91 2.87
C ARG A 65 -21.41 11.89 3.02
N ARG A 66 -20.16 11.43 2.88
CA ARG A 66 -18.95 12.23 3.07
C ARG A 66 -17.94 11.94 1.98
N THR A 67 -18.24 12.46 0.78
CA THR A 67 -17.45 12.25 -0.44
C THR A 67 -15.98 12.64 -0.27
N ARG A 68 -15.68 13.80 0.35
CA ARG A 68 -14.29 14.23 0.61
C ARG A 68 -13.53 13.27 1.52
N THR A 69 -14.15 12.86 2.63
CA THR A 69 -13.54 11.92 3.58
C THR A 69 -13.30 10.55 2.94
N ALA A 70 -14.25 10.06 2.13
CA ALA A 70 -14.09 8.81 1.40
C ALA A 70 -12.88 8.85 0.45
N VAL A 71 -12.65 9.97 -0.24
CA VAL A 71 -11.48 10.13 -1.11
C VAL A 71 -10.18 10.16 -0.30
N ILE A 72 -10.11 10.93 0.78
CA ILE A 72 -8.91 11.02 1.61
C ILE A 72 -8.52 9.64 2.16
N ILE A 73 -9.48 8.90 2.71
CA ILE A 73 -9.22 7.55 3.25
C ILE A 73 -8.78 6.60 2.13
N ASN A 74 -9.46 6.67 0.98
CA ASN A 74 -9.10 5.84 -0.16
C ASN A 74 -7.70 6.13 -0.70
N LEU A 75 -7.13 7.32 -0.48
CA LEU A 75 -5.77 7.67 -0.92
C LEU A 75 -4.67 7.22 0.03
N ILE A 76 -4.98 6.79 1.26
CA ILE A 76 -3.97 6.33 2.23
C ILE A 76 -3.09 5.19 1.66
N PRO A 77 -3.64 4.16 0.99
CA PRO A 77 -2.81 3.10 0.40
C PRO A 77 -1.89 3.60 -0.72
N MET A 78 -2.19 4.75 -1.36
CA MET A 78 -1.26 5.32 -2.35
C MET A 78 0.08 5.73 -1.77
N VAL A 79 0.18 5.98 -0.46
CA VAL A 79 1.47 6.29 0.16
C VAL A 79 2.48 5.16 -0.04
N TRP A 80 2.05 3.91 0.09
CA TRP A 80 2.88 2.73 -0.18
C TRP A 80 3.18 2.58 -1.67
N VAL A 81 2.15 2.78 -2.52
CA VAL A 81 2.32 2.71 -3.99
C VAL A 81 3.35 3.71 -4.48
N LEU A 82 3.31 4.96 -4.00
CA LEU A 82 4.26 6.00 -4.38
C LEU A 82 5.63 5.77 -3.75
N GLY A 83 5.67 5.34 -2.48
CA GLY A 83 6.91 5.06 -1.75
C GLY A 83 7.78 4.00 -2.41
N ILE A 84 7.20 3.06 -3.14
CA ILE A 84 7.94 2.02 -3.89
C ILE A 84 7.97 2.29 -5.39
N GLY A 85 6.85 2.73 -5.97
CA GLY A 85 6.73 2.98 -7.40
C GLY A 85 7.68 4.07 -7.88
N ILE A 86 7.87 5.16 -7.12
CA ILE A 86 8.76 6.25 -7.52
C ILE A 86 10.23 5.78 -7.55
N PRO A 87 10.80 5.17 -6.48
CA PRO A 87 12.17 4.66 -6.53
C PRO A 87 12.39 3.65 -7.66
N LEU A 88 11.46 2.72 -7.88
CA LEU A 88 11.58 1.72 -8.95
C LEU A 88 11.61 2.35 -10.35
N LEU A 89 10.75 3.35 -10.60
CA LEU A 89 10.74 4.07 -11.87
C LEU A 89 12.04 4.85 -12.08
N VAL A 90 12.54 5.52 -11.03
CA VAL A 90 13.80 6.26 -11.09
C VAL A 90 14.99 5.35 -11.39
N ILE A 91 15.02 4.15 -10.79
CA ILE A 91 16.08 3.16 -11.03
C ILE A 91 16.02 2.63 -12.47
N THR A 92 14.81 2.34 -12.97
CA THR A 92 14.62 1.76 -14.32
C THR A 92 14.91 2.74 -15.46
N LEU A 93 14.73 4.04 -15.23
CA LEU A 93 14.92 5.10 -16.23
C LEU A 93 16.34 5.69 -16.26
N ARG A 94 17.21 5.29 -15.34
CA ARG A 94 18.65 5.62 -15.34
C ARG A 94 19.44 4.64 -16.17
#